data_AF-A0A7Z2NW00-F1
#
_entry.id   AF-A0A7Z2NW00-F1
#
_cell.length_a   1.000
_cell.length_b   1.000
_cell.length_c   1.000
_cell.angle_alpha   90.00
_cell.angle_beta   90.00
_cell.angle_gamma   90.00
#
_symmetry.space_group_name_H-M   'P 1'
#
loop_
_entity.id
_entity.type
_entity.pdbx_description
1 polymer ?
#
loop_
_entity_poly.entity_id
_entity_poly.type
_entity_poly.pdbx_seq_one_letter_code
_entity_poly.pdbx_strand_id
1 'polypeptide(L)'
;MSIDEKVRIRRLIERAIEAGRREADAARSDITVANNDRGDIQSQFALTLITADRCEEAVQFVRDRTEIMAGGIDRLIISRYMDIHIRSDRLPITNILKDDLKCSIDLAKIMLDRWDDADYYPVGRIAFRYKAAVYLDAADITGAKALMNDAEQKLFDMRTSGVGALTTLWHSRLEALVIYKGSPKQMSYIDEIGSKMLTEKLDPKSYEANGLLELLAGAGRCDLVEGFVRKGPTSCDEYIESRRKASMADLQFNFSFFSDEPALVEESIDDALSQTTPWLRLTKLLLIVRAGSLALRSADGHGLPTKMVQ
;
A
#
# COMPACT_ATOMS: atom_id res chain seq x y z
N MET A 1 -21.91 5.28 -21.06
CA MET A 1 -20.84 4.97 -22.03
C MET A 1 -21.33 3.92 -23.02
N SER A 2 -21.14 4.14 -24.32
CA SER A 2 -21.54 3.18 -25.36
C SER A 2 -20.61 1.95 -25.40
N ILE A 3 -21.03 0.87 -26.07
CA ILE A 3 -20.19 -0.31 -26.27
C ILE A 3 -18.93 0.06 -27.08
N ASP A 4 -19.09 0.86 -28.14
CA ASP A 4 -17.97 1.30 -28.97
C ASP A 4 -16.95 2.12 -28.19
N GLU A 5 -17.42 2.96 -27.26
CA GLU A 5 -16.56 3.74 -26.38
C GLU A 5 -15.82 2.87 -25.37
N LYS A 6 -16.49 1.86 -24.78
CA LYS A 6 -15.82 0.83 -23.93
C LYS A 6 -14.73 0.09 -24.71
N VAL A 7 -15.02 -0.33 -25.94
CA VAL A 7 -14.05 -1.01 -26.82
C VAL A 7 -12.87 -0.10 -27.14
N ARG A 8 -13.12 1.18 -27.45
CA ARG A 8 -12.08 2.18 -27.70
C ARG A 8 -11.16 2.35 -26.49
N ILE A 9 -11.72 2.50 -25.29
CA ILE A 9 -10.93 2.67 -24.06
C ILE A 9 -10.11 1.41 -23.75
N ARG A 10 -10.69 0.22 -23.88
CA ARG A 10 -9.93 -1.04 -23.73
C ARG A 10 -8.74 -1.09 -24.68
N ARG A 11 -8.94 -0.78 -25.98
CA ARG A 11 -7.84 -0.73 -26.97
C ARG A 11 -6.76 0.30 -26.61
N LEU A 12 -7.14 1.45 -26.04
CA LEU A 12 -6.19 2.45 -25.58
C LEU A 12 -5.33 1.92 -24.42
N ILE A 13 -5.96 1.27 -23.43
CA ILE A 13 -5.27 0.62 -22.30
C ILE A 13 -4.28 -0.43 -22.82
N GLU A 14 -4.71 -1.31 -23.72
CA GLU A 14 -3.84 -2.34 -24.31
C GLU A 14 -2.62 -1.74 -25.00
N ARG A 15 -2.82 -0.70 -25.83
CA ARG A 15 -1.71 -0.02 -26.51
C ARG A 15 -0.76 0.67 -25.53
N ALA A 16 -1.28 1.24 -24.44
CA ALA A 16 -0.46 1.89 -23.42
C ALA A 16 0.36 0.87 -22.63
N ILE A 17 -0.21 -0.30 -22.30
CA ILE A 17 0.51 -1.41 -21.67
C ILE A 17 1.62 -1.93 -22.59
N GLU A 18 1.32 -2.16 -23.87
CA GLU A 18 2.29 -2.62 -24.85
C GLU A 18 3.44 -1.61 -25.05
N ALA A 19 3.13 -0.31 -25.11
CA ALA A 19 4.14 0.74 -25.15
C ALA A 19 4.99 0.74 -23.86
N GLY A 20 4.36 0.62 -22.70
CA GLY A 20 5.05 0.59 -21.41
C GLY A 20 5.98 -0.62 -21.27
N ARG A 21 5.57 -1.78 -21.80
CA ARG A 21 6.40 -2.99 -21.83
C ARG A 21 7.68 -2.76 -22.61
N ARG A 22 7.57 -2.16 -23.80
CA ARG A 22 8.73 -1.82 -24.64
C ARG A 22 9.68 -0.83 -23.95
N GLU A 23 9.15 0.18 -23.28
CA GLU A 23 9.96 1.13 -22.52
C GLU A 23 10.69 0.47 -21.34
N ALA A 24 10.00 -0.40 -20.60
CA ALA A 24 10.60 -1.16 -19.50
C ALA A 24 11.70 -2.11 -20.01
N ASP A 25 11.44 -2.84 -21.10
CA ASP A 25 12.44 -3.73 -21.71
C ASP A 25 13.65 -2.97 -22.26
N ALA A 26 13.43 -1.82 -22.90
CA ALA A 26 14.51 -0.95 -23.38
C ALA A 26 15.39 -0.47 -22.22
N ALA A 27 14.79 0.08 -21.15
CA ALA A 27 15.51 0.55 -19.98
C ALA A 27 16.26 -0.57 -19.24
N ARG A 28 15.75 -1.81 -19.25
CA ARG A 28 16.47 -2.95 -18.68
C ARG A 28 17.77 -3.24 -19.43
N SER A 29 17.73 -3.16 -20.75
CA SER A 29 18.90 -3.42 -21.61
C SER A 29 19.87 -2.24 -21.71
N ASP A 30 19.44 -1.05 -21.30
CA ASP A 30 20.25 0.16 -21.35
C ASP A 30 21.28 0.21 -20.21
N ILE A 31 22.54 0.03 -20.60
CA ILE A 31 23.68 0.06 -19.68
C ILE A 31 23.93 1.43 -19.06
N THR A 32 23.38 2.51 -19.66
CA THR A 32 23.55 3.88 -19.18
C THR A 32 22.60 4.23 -18.03
N VAL A 33 21.52 3.45 -17.86
CA VAL A 33 20.59 3.58 -16.73
C VAL A 33 21.21 2.90 -15.51
N ALA A 34 21.25 3.59 -14.37
CA ALA A 34 21.76 3.03 -13.13
C ALA A 34 20.85 1.89 -12.60
N ASN A 35 21.39 0.93 -11.87
CA ASN A 35 20.63 -0.26 -11.44
C ASN A 35 19.40 0.10 -10.58
N ASN A 36 19.52 1.08 -9.69
CA ASN A 36 18.43 1.60 -8.88
C ASN A 36 17.33 2.23 -9.75
N ASP A 37 17.71 3.03 -10.75
CA ASP A 37 16.78 3.64 -11.70
C ASP A 37 16.08 2.58 -12.55
N ARG A 38 16.79 1.50 -12.94
CA ARG A 38 16.16 0.36 -13.62
C ARG A 38 15.10 -0.28 -12.73
N GLY A 39 15.40 -0.51 -11.45
CA GLY A 39 14.44 -1.03 -10.47
C GLY A 39 13.18 -0.17 -10.35
N ASP A 40 13.34 1.15 -10.26
CA ASP A 40 12.22 2.10 -10.21
C ASP A 40 11.40 2.10 -11.50
N ILE A 41 12.05 2.09 -12.67
CA ILE A 41 11.38 2.02 -13.99
C ILE A 41 10.60 0.71 -14.14
N GLN A 42 11.21 -0.44 -13.80
CA GLN A 42 10.51 -1.73 -13.86
C GLN A 42 9.34 -1.77 -12.87
N SER A 43 9.50 -1.21 -11.67
CA SER A 43 8.42 -1.11 -10.67
C SER A 43 7.28 -0.24 -11.19
N GLN A 44 7.57 0.87 -11.88
CA GLN A 44 6.56 1.74 -12.48
C GLN A 44 5.72 0.98 -13.52
N PHE A 45 6.34 0.15 -14.36
CA PHE A 45 5.58 -0.67 -15.32
C PHE A 45 4.78 -1.78 -14.63
N ALA A 46 5.31 -2.43 -13.59
CA ALA A 46 4.55 -3.39 -12.80
C ALA A 46 3.30 -2.74 -12.17
N LEU A 47 3.40 -1.48 -11.74
CA LEU A 47 2.26 -0.71 -11.25
C LEU A 47 1.20 -0.46 -12.33
N THR A 48 1.61 -0.23 -13.58
CA THR A 48 0.69 -0.15 -14.73
C THR A 48 -0.11 -1.43 -14.90
N LEU A 49 0.54 -2.60 -14.79
CA LEU A 49 -0.15 -3.89 -14.87
C LEU A 49 -1.16 -4.09 -13.72
N ILE A 50 -0.78 -3.73 -12.49
CA ILE A 50 -1.68 -3.79 -11.33
C ILE A 50 -2.89 -2.86 -11.50
N THR A 51 -2.67 -1.67 -12.04
CA THR A 51 -3.73 -0.66 -12.29
C THR A 51 -4.69 -1.10 -13.39
N ALA A 52 -4.24 -1.93 -14.33
CA ALA A 52 -5.05 -2.58 -15.35
C ALA A 52 -5.74 -3.87 -14.86
N ASP A 53 -5.74 -4.16 -13.56
CA ASP A 53 -6.24 -5.41 -12.96
C ASP A 53 -5.56 -6.68 -13.48
N ARG A 54 -4.30 -6.58 -13.91
CA ARG A 54 -3.51 -7.71 -14.43
C ARG A 54 -2.52 -8.24 -13.40
N CYS A 55 -3.03 -8.60 -12.23
CA CYS A 55 -2.15 -8.97 -11.12
C CYS A 55 -1.22 -10.15 -11.46
N GLU A 56 -1.73 -11.23 -12.08
CA GLU A 56 -0.89 -12.39 -12.37
C GLU A 56 0.25 -12.05 -13.33
N GLU A 57 -0.02 -11.19 -14.33
CA GLU A 57 0.99 -10.65 -15.24
C GLU A 57 2.01 -9.76 -14.50
N ALA A 58 1.54 -8.91 -13.57
CA ALA A 58 2.40 -8.05 -12.76
C ALA A 58 3.32 -8.87 -11.84
N VAL A 59 2.79 -9.87 -11.14
CA VAL A 59 3.54 -10.78 -10.27
C VAL A 59 4.59 -11.53 -11.08
N GLN A 60 4.22 -12.08 -12.25
CA GLN A 60 5.18 -12.76 -13.12
C GLN A 60 6.26 -11.81 -13.63
N PHE A 61 5.88 -10.60 -14.05
CA PHE A 61 6.83 -9.57 -14.45
C PHE A 61 7.83 -9.26 -13.32
N VAL A 62 7.36 -9.05 -12.08
CA VAL A 62 8.24 -8.81 -10.93
C VAL A 62 9.17 -9.99 -10.66
N ARG A 63 8.69 -11.23 -10.80
CA ARG A 63 9.54 -12.43 -10.68
C ARG A 63 10.68 -12.43 -11.71
N ASP A 64 10.39 -12.04 -12.95
CA ASP A 64 11.35 -12.04 -14.06
C ASP A 64 12.35 -10.86 -14.04
N ARG A 65 12.05 -9.81 -13.26
CA ARG A 65 12.88 -8.61 -13.10
C ARG A 65 13.49 -8.56 -11.71
N THR A 66 14.71 -9.09 -11.56
CA THR A 66 15.42 -9.19 -10.28
C THR A 66 15.86 -7.83 -9.73
N GLU A 67 15.93 -6.81 -10.59
CA GLU A 67 16.19 -5.42 -10.22
C GLU A 67 15.05 -4.77 -9.42
N ILE A 68 13.83 -5.35 -9.44
CA ILE A 68 12.74 -4.92 -8.59
C ILE A 68 12.95 -5.51 -7.19
N MET A 69 13.52 -4.70 -6.31
CA MET A 69 13.81 -5.06 -4.92
C MET A 69 12.65 -4.70 -3.97
N ALA A 70 12.78 -5.05 -2.69
CA ALA A 70 11.67 -4.95 -1.73
C ALA A 70 11.04 -3.55 -1.62
N GLY A 71 11.82 -2.46 -1.75
CA GLY A 71 11.25 -1.11 -1.75
C GLY A 71 10.36 -0.82 -2.96
N GLY A 72 10.70 -1.35 -4.13
CA GLY A 72 9.84 -1.28 -5.32
C GLY A 72 8.57 -2.11 -5.15
N ILE A 73 8.70 -3.32 -4.60
CA ILE A 73 7.57 -4.23 -4.36
C ILE A 73 6.60 -3.65 -3.31
N ASP A 74 7.11 -3.01 -2.26
CA ASP A 74 6.28 -2.37 -1.24
C ASP A 74 5.34 -1.32 -1.85
N ARG A 75 5.87 -0.48 -2.76
CA ARG A 75 5.06 0.52 -3.48
C ARG A 75 3.94 -0.13 -4.29
N LEU A 76 4.17 -1.30 -4.90
CA LEU A 76 3.16 -2.04 -5.65
C LEU A 76 2.04 -2.53 -4.73
N ILE A 77 2.41 -3.12 -3.58
CA ILE A 77 1.46 -3.62 -2.59
C ILE A 77 0.63 -2.47 -2.01
N ILE A 78 1.26 -1.37 -1.59
CA ILE A 78 0.58 -0.18 -1.07
C ILE A 78 -0.37 0.40 -2.12
N SER A 79 0.08 0.54 -3.38
CA SER A 79 -0.74 1.13 -4.45
C SER A 79 -2.00 0.30 -4.70
N ARG A 80 -1.89 -1.04 -4.67
CA ARG A 80 -3.07 -1.92 -4.78
C ARG A 80 -3.97 -1.77 -3.56
N TYR A 81 -3.40 -1.74 -2.35
CA TYR A 81 -4.14 -1.55 -1.10
C TYR A 81 -4.94 -0.24 -1.07
N MET A 82 -4.34 0.87 -1.52
CA MET A 82 -5.00 2.18 -1.62
C MET A 82 -6.12 2.17 -2.67
N ASP A 83 -5.89 1.55 -3.85
CA ASP A 83 -6.94 1.40 -4.86
C ASP A 83 -8.12 0.59 -4.29
N ILE A 84 -7.88 -0.42 -3.44
CA ILE A 84 -8.93 -1.21 -2.78
C ILE A 84 -9.66 -0.39 -1.72
N HIS A 85 -8.95 0.37 -0.88
CA HIS A 85 -9.57 1.15 0.20
C HIS A 85 -10.52 2.23 -0.34
N ILE A 86 -10.12 2.90 -1.42
CA ILE A 86 -10.99 3.83 -2.16
C ILE A 86 -12.24 3.09 -2.70
N ARG A 87 -12.11 1.81 -3.05
CA ARG A 87 -13.20 0.96 -3.54
C ARG A 87 -14.09 0.40 -2.42
N SER A 88 -13.56 0.12 -1.23
CA SER A 88 -14.26 -0.57 -0.14
C SER A 88 -15.23 0.31 0.65
N ASP A 89 -15.08 1.63 0.60
CA ASP A 89 -16.10 2.56 1.13
C ASP A 89 -17.41 2.54 0.32
N ARG A 90 -17.46 1.76 -0.78
CA ARG A 90 -18.57 1.73 -1.74
C ARG A 90 -19.16 0.34 -2.02
N LEU A 91 -18.58 -0.76 -1.52
CA LEU A 91 -19.07 -2.14 -1.77
C LEU A 91 -18.82 -3.08 -0.59
N PRO A 92 -19.69 -4.08 -0.34
CA PRO A 92 -19.48 -5.10 0.69
C PRO A 92 -18.20 -5.91 0.42
N ILE A 93 -17.37 -5.97 1.46
CA ILE A 93 -15.94 -6.31 1.48
C ILE A 93 -15.60 -7.78 1.10
N THR A 94 -16.57 -8.66 0.88
CA THR A 94 -16.30 -10.11 0.98
C THR A 94 -15.73 -10.80 -0.27
N ASN A 95 -15.92 -10.26 -1.48
CA ASN A 95 -15.42 -10.90 -2.72
C ASN A 95 -14.26 -10.15 -3.40
N ILE A 96 -14.22 -8.81 -3.33
CA ILE A 96 -13.11 -8.01 -3.86
C ILE A 96 -11.80 -8.32 -3.13
N LEU A 97 -11.87 -8.68 -1.84
CA LEU A 97 -10.69 -9.02 -1.05
C LEU A 97 -9.97 -10.29 -1.48
N LYS A 98 -10.62 -11.30 -2.10
CA LYS A 98 -9.96 -12.61 -2.27
C LYS A 98 -8.87 -12.61 -3.35
N ASP A 99 -9.19 -12.11 -4.54
CA ASP A 99 -8.22 -12.05 -5.66
C ASP A 99 -7.18 -10.94 -5.44
N ASP A 100 -7.57 -9.87 -4.76
CA ASP A 100 -6.69 -8.75 -4.44
C ASP A 100 -5.72 -9.05 -3.28
N LEU A 101 -6.16 -9.84 -2.31
CA LEU A 101 -5.29 -10.37 -1.26
C LEU A 101 -4.30 -11.36 -1.86
N LYS A 102 -4.70 -12.21 -2.83
CA LYS A 102 -3.78 -13.11 -3.56
C LYS A 102 -2.63 -12.32 -4.20
N CYS A 103 -2.94 -11.19 -4.83
CA CYS A 103 -1.94 -10.32 -5.45
C CYS A 103 -0.88 -9.83 -4.45
N SER A 104 -1.37 -9.26 -3.34
CA SER A 104 -0.52 -8.71 -2.29
C SER A 104 0.29 -9.82 -1.60
N ILE A 105 -0.28 -11.01 -1.40
CA ILE A 105 0.41 -12.19 -0.86
C ILE A 105 1.55 -12.63 -1.79
N ASP A 106 1.31 -12.75 -3.10
CA ASP A 106 2.33 -13.23 -4.02
C ASP A 106 3.47 -12.21 -4.20
N LEU A 107 3.16 -10.91 -4.19
CA LEU A 107 4.17 -9.85 -4.11
C LEU A 107 4.92 -9.89 -2.78
N ALA A 108 4.24 -10.10 -1.64
CA ALA A 108 4.88 -10.21 -0.33
C ALA A 108 5.86 -11.39 -0.24
N LYS A 109 5.57 -12.52 -0.90
CA LYS A 109 6.53 -13.63 -1.03
C LYS A 109 7.81 -13.18 -1.73
N ILE A 110 7.70 -12.48 -2.86
CA ILE A 110 8.86 -11.99 -3.62
C ILE A 110 9.61 -10.91 -2.81
N MET A 111 8.88 -10.02 -2.13
CA MET A 111 9.43 -9.01 -1.25
C MET A 111 10.24 -9.64 -0.11
N LEU A 112 9.74 -10.73 0.47
CA LEU A 112 10.45 -11.49 1.49
C LEU A 112 11.72 -12.14 0.95
N ASP A 113 11.74 -12.61 -0.30
CA ASP A 113 12.96 -13.16 -0.92
C ASP A 113 13.99 -12.07 -1.25
N ARG A 114 13.53 -10.84 -1.50
CA ARG A 114 14.35 -9.68 -1.94
C ARG A 114 14.46 -8.56 -0.89
N TRP A 115 14.27 -8.91 0.38
CA TRP A 115 14.22 -7.95 1.48
C TRP A 115 15.56 -7.25 1.75
N ASP A 116 16.67 -7.94 1.48
CA ASP A 116 18.03 -7.46 1.75
C ASP A 116 18.54 -6.55 0.62
N ASP A 117 17.80 -5.48 0.37
CA ASP A 117 18.10 -4.49 -0.65
C ASP A 117 19.25 -3.56 -0.21
N ALA A 118 20.43 -3.73 -0.82
CA ALA A 118 21.64 -2.99 -0.47
C ALA A 118 21.52 -1.46 -0.63
N ASP A 119 20.57 -0.99 -1.43
CA ASP A 119 20.30 0.45 -1.61
C ASP A 119 19.62 1.08 -0.38
N TYR A 120 19.11 0.25 0.55
CA TYR A 120 18.49 0.71 1.78
C TYR A 120 19.37 0.48 3.01
N TYR A 121 19.32 1.45 3.93
CA TYR A 121 19.91 1.30 5.26
C TYR A 121 19.39 0.03 5.95
N PRO A 122 20.20 -0.64 6.80
CA PRO A 122 19.82 -1.90 7.45
C PRO A 122 18.44 -1.87 8.11
N VAL A 123 18.08 -0.76 8.77
CA VAL A 123 16.77 -0.55 9.39
C VAL A 123 15.62 -0.65 8.38
N GLY A 124 15.76 -0.02 7.21
CA GLY A 124 14.74 -0.05 6.14
C GLY A 124 14.57 -1.44 5.55
N ARG A 125 15.68 -2.17 5.31
CA ARG A 125 15.63 -3.56 4.83
C ARG A 125 14.86 -4.48 5.79
N ILE A 126 15.15 -4.39 7.09
CA ILE A 126 14.47 -5.21 8.10
C ILE A 126 12.98 -4.83 8.20
N ALA A 127 12.64 -3.55 8.04
CA ALA A 127 11.25 -3.10 7.98
C ALA A 127 10.49 -3.71 6.79
N PHE A 128 11.11 -3.79 5.61
CA PHE A 128 10.50 -4.48 4.47
C PHE A 128 10.27 -5.97 4.76
N ARG A 129 11.25 -6.65 5.37
CA ARG A 129 11.09 -8.05 5.78
C ARG A 129 9.94 -8.23 6.77
N TYR A 130 9.84 -7.35 7.76
CA TYR A 130 8.74 -7.35 8.71
C TYR A 130 7.40 -7.20 8.00
N LYS A 131 7.27 -6.19 7.12
CA LYS A 131 6.03 -5.90 6.39
C LYS A 131 5.59 -7.04 5.48
N ALA A 132 6.52 -7.64 4.73
CA ALA A 132 6.25 -8.82 3.93
C ALA A 132 5.72 -9.98 4.79
N ALA A 133 6.36 -10.25 5.94
CA ALA A 133 5.94 -11.28 6.87
C ALA A 133 4.54 -11.02 7.46
N VAL A 134 4.16 -9.74 7.68
CA VAL A 134 2.82 -9.38 8.14
C VAL A 134 1.74 -9.72 7.10
N TYR A 135 1.96 -9.39 5.82
CA TYR A 135 1.01 -9.78 4.75
C TYR A 135 0.84 -11.30 4.68
N LEU A 136 1.93 -12.05 4.83
CA LEU A 136 1.90 -13.51 4.82
C LEU A 136 1.22 -14.08 6.07
N ASP A 137 1.44 -13.49 7.25
CA ASP A 137 0.78 -13.92 8.47
C ASP A 137 -0.71 -13.59 8.45
N ALA A 138 -1.11 -12.40 7.98
CA ALA A 138 -2.51 -12.03 7.79
C ALA A 138 -3.25 -13.00 6.84
N ALA A 139 -2.52 -13.66 5.95
CA ALA A 139 -2.99 -14.69 5.02
C ALA A 139 -2.81 -16.14 5.51
N ASP A 140 -2.48 -16.33 6.79
CA ASP A 140 -2.29 -17.66 7.42
C ASP A 140 -1.20 -18.54 6.77
N ILE A 141 -0.18 -17.92 6.17
CA ILE A 141 0.98 -18.65 5.66
C ILE A 141 1.85 -19.12 6.83
N THR A 142 2.10 -20.43 6.87
CA THR A 142 2.88 -21.08 7.94
C THR A 142 4.28 -20.47 8.06
N GLY A 143 4.72 -20.18 9.29
CA GLY A 143 6.04 -19.63 9.59
C GLY A 143 6.15 -18.10 9.45
N ALA A 144 5.16 -17.42 8.88
CA ALA A 144 5.18 -15.97 8.67
C ALA A 144 5.29 -15.19 9.99
N LYS A 145 4.53 -15.57 11.03
CA LYS A 145 4.63 -14.93 12.36
C LYS A 145 6.04 -15.02 12.97
N ALA A 146 6.75 -16.14 12.76
CA ALA A 146 8.11 -16.29 13.26
C ALA A 146 9.08 -15.35 12.54
N LEU A 147 8.93 -15.18 11.22
CA LEU A 147 9.71 -14.22 10.43
C LEU A 147 9.43 -12.77 10.83
N MET A 148 8.16 -12.44 11.08
CA MET A 148 7.74 -11.14 11.59
C MET A 148 8.39 -10.85 12.95
N ASN A 149 8.32 -11.81 13.89
CA ASN A 149 8.93 -11.66 15.21
C ASN A 149 10.46 -11.53 15.15
N ASP A 150 11.14 -12.27 14.27
CA ASP A 150 12.60 -12.14 14.07
C ASP A 150 12.97 -10.76 13.53
N ALA A 151 12.23 -10.24 12.55
CA ALA A 151 12.46 -8.90 12.03
C ALA A 151 12.19 -7.83 13.10
N GLU A 152 11.13 -8.00 13.89
CA GLU A 152 10.81 -7.11 14.99
C GLU A 152 11.91 -7.06 16.04
N GLN A 153 12.40 -8.24 16.47
CA GLN A 153 13.48 -8.36 17.43
C GLN A 153 14.77 -7.68 16.93
N LYS A 154 15.10 -7.86 15.65
CA LYS A 154 16.26 -7.19 15.03
C LYS A 154 16.13 -5.67 15.06
N LEU A 155 14.97 -5.11 14.72
CA LEU A 155 14.72 -3.66 14.82
C LEU A 155 14.83 -3.18 16.28
N PHE A 156 14.28 -3.95 17.21
CA PHE A 156 14.36 -3.64 18.64
C PHE A 156 15.81 -3.65 19.15
N ASP A 157 16.63 -4.63 18.74
CA ASP A 157 18.04 -4.72 19.15
C ASP A 157 18.90 -3.60 18.58
N MET A 158 18.53 -3.08 17.40
CA MET A 158 19.18 -1.92 16.79
C MET A 158 18.81 -0.57 17.44
N ARG A 159 17.92 -0.54 18.45
CA ARG A 159 17.42 0.71 19.07
C ARG A 159 18.52 1.60 19.66
N THR A 160 19.67 1.04 20.04
CA THR A 160 20.78 1.77 20.64
C THR A 160 21.89 2.13 19.65
N SER A 161 21.91 1.52 18.47
CA SER A 161 23.01 1.64 17.50
C SER A 161 22.59 2.18 16.13
N GLY A 162 21.29 2.16 15.80
CA GLY A 162 20.74 2.66 14.55
C GLY A 162 19.89 3.91 14.75
N VAL A 163 20.26 5.01 14.08
CA VAL A 163 19.40 6.20 14.00
C VAL A 163 18.07 5.78 13.39
N GLY A 164 16.97 6.04 14.12
CA GLY A 164 15.61 5.79 13.65
C GLY A 164 15.07 4.36 13.81
N ALA A 165 15.84 3.39 14.34
CA ALA A 165 15.39 2.01 14.45
C ALA A 165 14.12 1.83 15.32
N LEU A 166 14.04 2.54 16.44
CA LEU A 166 12.87 2.50 17.33
C LEU A 166 11.63 3.13 16.66
N THR A 167 11.80 4.26 15.98
CA THR A 167 10.73 4.89 15.19
C THR A 167 10.25 3.98 14.07
N THR A 168 11.17 3.37 13.31
CA THR A 168 10.82 2.42 12.25
C THR A 168 10.09 1.21 12.81
N LEU A 169 10.51 0.66 13.96
CA LEU A 169 9.82 -0.43 14.62
C LEU A 169 8.35 -0.07 14.93
N TRP A 170 8.12 1.09 15.55
CA TRP A 170 6.77 1.53 15.88
C TRP A 170 5.93 1.83 14.64
N HIS A 171 6.52 2.46 13.62
CA HIS A 171 5.84 2.64 12.32
C HIS A 171 5.49 1.30 11.67
N SER A 172 6.40 0.33 11.63
CA SER A 172 6.11 -1.00 11.09
C SER A 172 4.98 -1.69 11.85
N ARG A 173 4.93 -1.57 13.18
CA ARG A 173 3.84 -2.10 14.00
C ARG A 173 2.49 -1.44 13.69
N LEU A 174 2.48 -0.13 13.47
CA LEU A 174 1.29 0.63 13.06
C LEU A 174 0.82 0.24 11.65
N GLU A 175 1.74 0.11 10.68
CA GLU A 175 1.40 -0.37 9.33
C GLU A 175 0.82 -1.79 9.37
N ALA A 176 1.32 -2.65 10.26
CA ALA A 176 0.78 -3.99 10.41
C ALA A 176 -0.68 -4.00 10.87
N LEU A 177 -1.12 -3.06 11.72
CA LEU A 177 -2.53 -2.94 12.10
C LEU A 177 -3.44 -2.65 10.91
N VAL A 178 -2.95 -1.84 9.97
CA VAL A 178 -3.64 -1.51 8.74
C VAL A 178 -3.78 -2.77 7.88
N ILE A 179 -2.72 -3.58 7.78
CA ILE A 179 -2.74 -4.86 7.03
C ILE A 179 -3.66 -5.89 7.67
N TYR A 180 -3.67 -6.01 9.00
CA TYR A 180 -4.56 -6.93 9.72
C TYR A 180 -6.02 -6.46 9.73
N LYS A 181 -6.35 -5.25 9.26
CA LYS A 181 -7.73 -4.75 9.24
C LYS A 181 -8.63 -5.71 8.46
N GLY A 182 -9.65 -6.26 9.13
CA GLY A 182 -10.56 -7.25 8.54
C GLY A 182 -10.04 -8.70 8.55
N SER A 183 -8.84 -8.96 9.07
CA SER A 183 -8.33 -10.30 9.36
C SER A 183 -8.85 -10.80 10.72
N PRO A 184 -9.08 -12.12 10.91
CA PRO A 184 -9.36 -12.70 12.23
C PRO A 184 -8.28 -12.40 13.29
N LYS A 185 -7.06 -12.08 12.85
CA LYS A 185 -5.91 -11.78 13.72
C LYS A 185 -5.85 -10.34 14.22
N GLN A 186 -6.73 -9.45 13.75
CA GLN A 186 -6.68 -8.02 14.07
C GLN A 186 -6.68 -7.76 15.58
N MET A 187 -7.63 -8.34 16.31
CA MET A 187 -7.76 -8.10 17.75
C MET A 187 -6.60 -8.67 18.55
N SER A 188 -6.14 -9.89 18.22
CA SER A 188 -4.96 -10.47 18.87
C SER A 188 -3.69 -9.65 18.62
N TYR A 189 -3.56 -9.03 17.45
CA TYR A 189 -2.42 -8.18 17.17
C TYR A 189 -2.50 -6.83 17.90
N ILE A 190 -3.71 -6.25 18.03
CA ILE A 190 -3.98 -5.06 18.86
C ILE A 190 -3.59 -5.31 20.33
N ASP A 191 -3.96 -6.48 20.88
CA ASP A 191 -3.55 -6.93 22.21
C ASP A 191 -2.03 -6.96 22.38
N GLU A 192 -1.34 -7.58 21.42
CA GLU A 192 0.10 -7.76 21.43
C GLU A 192 0.82 -6.42 21.43
N ILE A 193 0.48 -5.51 20.52
CA ILE A 193 1.17 -4.22 20.42
C ILE A 193 0.84 -3.30 21.59
N GLY A 194 -0.39 -3.31 22.12
CA GLY A 194 -0.73 -2.52 23.30
C GLY A 194 0.03 -2.98 24.53
N SER A 195 0.24 -4.29 24.67
CA SER A 195 1.12 -4.86 25.71
C SER A 195 2.58 -4.43 25.52
N LYS A 196 3.07 -4.36 24.27
CA LYS A 196 4.41 -3.86 23.95
C LYS A 196 4.58 -2.38 24.27
N MET A 197 3.56 -1.53 24.06
CA MET A 197 3.63 -0.12 24.44
C MET A 197 3.93 0.05 25.93
N LEU A 198 3.22 -0.72 26.76
CA LEU A 198 3.36 -0.69 28.21
C LEU A 198 4.74 -1.20 28.67
N THR A 199 5.19 -2.31 28.08
CA THR A 199 6.44 -2.99 28.49
C THR A 199 7.69 -2.30 27.96
N GLU A 200 7.65 -1.80 26.73
CA GLU A 200 8.76 -1.08 26.08
C GLU A 200 8.80 0.42 26.43
N LYS A 201 7.83 0.90 27.23
CA LYS A 201 7.74 2.29 27.73
C LYS A 201 7.80 3.33 26.61
N LEU A 202 6.98 3.14 25.57
CA LEU A 202 6.81 4.14 24.51
C LEU A 202 6.43 5.49 25.14
N ASP A 203 7.00 6.59 24.63
CA ASP A 203 6.65 7.93 25.12
C ASP A 203 5.17 8.23 24.79
N PRO A 204 4.30 8.48 25.78
CA PRO A 204 2.90 8.77 25.54
C PRO A 204 2.63 10.03 24.72
N LYS A 205 3.63 10.90 24.56
CA LYS A 205 3.55 12.11 23.73
C LYS A 205 4.08 11.91 22.31
N SER A 206 4.61 10.73 21.99
CA SER A 206 5.07 10.42 20.65
C SER A 206 3.91 10.37 19.65
N TYR A 207 4.20 10.65 18.38
CA TYR A 207 3.23 10.56 17.30
C TYR A 207 2.67 9.13 17.19
N GLU A 208 3.54 8.14 17.35
CA GLU A 208 3.23 6.72 17.27
C GLU A 208 2.30 6.28 18.41
N ALA A 209 2.54 6.78 19.63
CA ALA A 209 1.64 6.55 20.76
C ALA A 209 0.25 7.13 20.49
N ASN A 210 0.16 8.34 19.95
CA ASN A 210 -1.12 8.98 19.66
C ASN A 210 -1.96 8.16 18.67
N GLY A 211 -1.38 7.76 17.54
CA GLY A 211 -2.07 6.93 16.54
C GLY A 211 -2.49 5.57 17.09
N LEU A 212 -1.65 4.95 17.93
CA LEU A 212 -1.98 3.66 18.53
C LEU A 212 -3.08 3.75 19.59
N LEU A 213 -3.10 4.82 20.40
CA LEU A 213 -4.16 5.04 21.39
C LEU A 213 -5.52 5.26 20.72
N GLU A 214 -5.58 5.98 19.61
CA GLU A 214 -6.81 6.11 18.79
C GLU A 214 -7.27 4.75 18.24
N LEU A 215 -6.33 3.92 17.79
CA LEU A 215 -6.63 2.58 17.29
C LEU A 215 -7.19 1.66 18.39
N LEU A 216 -6.54 1.63 19.56
CA LEU A 216 -6.95 0.87 20.74
C LEU A 216 -8.34 1.32 21.22
N ALA A 217 -8.55 2.62 21.37
CA ALA A 217 -9.81 3.19 21.85
C ALA A 217 -10.99 2.80 20.91
N GLY A 218 -10.83 2.99 19.60
CA GLY A 218 -11.85 2.59 18.64
C GLY A 218 -12.02 1.06 18.46
N ALA A 219 -11.08 0.25 18.97
CA ALA A 219 -11.22 -1.21 19.07
C ALA A 219 -11.86 -1.65 20.41
N GLY A 220 -12.29 -0.70 21.25
CA GLY A 220 -12.89 -0.97 22.56
C GLY A 220 -11.89 -1.36 23.65
N ARG A 221 -10.59 -1.10 23.46
CA ARG A 221 -9.50 -1.47 24.37
C ARG A 221 -9.12 -0.36 25.33
N CYS A 222 -10.13 0.13 26.05
CA CYS A 222 -9.97 1.19 27.05
C CYS A 222 -9.06 0.77 28.20
N ASP A 223 -9.02 -0.52 28.54
CA ASP A 223 -8.09 -1.08 29.53
C ASP A 223 -6.61 -0.76 29.20
N LEU A 224 -6.24 -0.87 27.93
CA LEU A 224 -4.88 -0.58 27.45
C LEU A 224 -4.61 0.92 27.35
N VAL A 225 -5.60 1.70 26.89
CA VAL A 225 -5.50 3.17 26.81
C VAL A 225 -5.30 3.78 28.20
N GLU A 226 -6.13 3.38 29.17
CA GLU A 226 -6.07 3.87 30.54
C GLU A 226 -4.76 3.47 31.23
N GLY A 227 -4.33 2.22 31.05
CA GLY A 227 -3.07 1.71 31.60
C GLY A 227 -1.84 2.47 31.11
N PHE A 228 -1.88 2.96 29.86
CA PHE A 228 -0.77 3.66 29.24
C PHE A 228 -0.75 5.17 29.55
N VAL A 229 -1.89 5.84 29.45
CA VAL A 229 -1.97 7.31 29.59
C VAL A 229 -2.04 7.75 31.06
N ARG A 230 -2.48 6.86 31.97
CA ARG A 230 -2.61 7.11 33.43
C ARG A 230 -3.42 8.38 33.79
N LYS A 231 -4.27 8.87 32.88
CA LYS A 231 -5.17 10.03 33.11
C LYS A 231 -6.53 9.64 33.68
N GLY A 232 -6.77 8.35 33.93
CA GLY A 232 -8.04 7.83 34.44
C GLY A 232 -9.04 7.49 33.34
N PRO A 233 -10.28 7.12 33.72
CA PRO A 233 -11.25 6.45 32.85
C PRO A 233 -11.76 7.29 31.67
N THR A 234 -11.64 8.61 31.73
CA THR A 234 -12.07 9.51 30.64
C THR A 234 -11.10 9.54 29.46
N SER A 235 -9.90 8.98 29.61
CA SER A 235 -8.88 9.01 28.55
C SER A 235 -9.32 8.24 27.31
N CYS A 236 -10.09 7.16 27.45
CA CYS A 236 -10.58 6.41 26.30
C CYS A 236 -11.54 7.23 25.42
N ASP A 237 -12.48 7.96 26.06
CA ASP A 237 -13.47 8.77 25.36
C ASP A 237 -12.83 9.90 24.54
N GLU A 238 -11.77 10.52 25.06
CA GLU A 238 -11.00 11.55 24.34
C GLU A 238 -10.41 11.02 23.03
N TYR A 239 -9.84 9.81 23.04
CA TYR A 239 -9.25 9.18 21.86
C TYR A 239 -10.30 8.63 20.89
N ILE A 240 -11.45 8.16 21.37
CA ILE A 240 -12.60 7.80 20.52
C ILE A 240 -13.06 9.03 19.73
N GLU A 241 -13.23 10.17 20.41
CA GLU A 241 -13.68 11.41 19.78
C GLU A 241 -12.63 12.00 18.83
N SER A 242 -11.34 11.93 19.18
CA SER A 242 -10.23 12.29 18.28
C SER A 242 -10.27 11.49 16.99
N ARG A 243 -10.38 10.15 17.10
CA ARG A 243 -10.47 9.25 15.94
C ARG A 243 -11.69 9.52 15.08
N ARG A 244 -12.84 9.81 15.69
CA ARG A 244 -14.06 10.17 14.96
C ARG A 244 -13.83 11.43 14.11
N LYS A 245 -13.20 12.46 14.67
CA LYS A 245 -12.86 13.69 13.94
C LYS A 245 -11.83 13.45 12.84
N ALA A 246 -10.79 12.65 13.11
CA ALA A 246 -9.80 12.24 12.12
C ALA A 246 -10.45 11.49 10.94
N SER A 247 -11.34 10.51 11.21
CA SER A 247 -12.04 9.78 10.16
C SER A 247 -12.92 10.68 9.28
N MET A 248 -13.52 11.72 9.85
CA MET A 248 -14.32 12.69 9.09
C MET A 248 -13.45 13.61 8.23
N ALA A 249 -12.28 13.99 8.73
CA ALA A 249 -11.28 14.76 7.99
C ALA A 249 -10.62 13.91 6.88
N ASP A 250 -10.30 12.64 7.15
CA ASP A 250 -9.79 11.68 6.18
C ASP A 250 -10.82 11.39 5.09
N LEU A 251 -12.11 11.30 5.44
CA LEU A 251 -13.20 11.23 4.46
C LEU A 251 -13.22 12.51 3.60
N GLN A 252 -13.18 13.71 4.19
CA GLN A 252 -13.18 14.97 3.42
C GLN A 252 -11.92 15.15 2.54
N PHE A 253 -10.74 14.75 3.01
CA PHE A 253 -9.49 14.86 2.27
C PHE A 253 -9.37 13.80 1.16
N ASN A 254 -9.84 12.58 1.40
CA ASN A 254 -9.97 11.58 0.35
C ASN A 254 -11.00 12.00 -0.70
N PHE A 255 -12.07 12.71 -0.33
CA PHE A 255 -13.03 13.21 -1.32
C PHE A 255 -12.46 14.35 -2.18
N SER A 256 -11.55 15.20 -1.68
CA SER A 256 -11.00 16.33 -2.45
C SER A 256 -9.78 15.99 -3.31
N PHE A 257 -9.02 14.94 -2.99
CA PHE A 257 -7.93 14.45 -3.86
C PHE A 257 -8.43 13.62 -5.06
N PHE A 258 -9.68 13.14 -5.01
CA PHE A 258 -10.29 12.27 -6.03
C PHE A 258 -11.58 12.86 -6.65
N SER A 259 -11.96 14.11 -6.32
CA SER A 259 -13.17 14.76 -6.87
C SER A 259 -13.02 15.30 -8.28
N ASP A 260 -11.79 15.36 -8.80
CA ASP A 260 -11.61 15.58 -10.21
C ASP A 260 -11.88 14.25 -10.90
N GLU A 261 -13.11 14.09 -11.40
CA GLU A 261 -13.35 13.16 -12.51
C GLU A 261 -12.18 13.35 -13.46
N PRO A 262 -11.38 12.30 -13.78
CA PRO A 262 -10.42 12.46 -14.83
C PRO A 262 -11.26 12.76 -16.06
N ALA A 263 -11.27 14.03 -16.48
CA ALA A 263 -11.48 14.36 -17.87
C ALA A 263 -10.64 13.32 -18.60
N LEU A 264 -11.26 12.52 -19.49
CA LEU A 264 -10.53 11.59 -20.34
C LEU A 264 -9.46 12.43 -21.03
N VAL A 265 -8.28 12.52 -20.40
CA VAL A 265 -7.29 13.51 -20.79
C VAL A 265 -6.91 13.04 -22.18
N GLU A 266 -6.90 13.97 -23.11
CA GLU A 266 -6.36 13.80 -24.45
C GLU A 266 -4.85 13.48 -24.42
N GLU A 267 -4.34 12.82 -23.38
CA GLU A 267 -3.01 12.23 -23.35
C GLU A 267 -2.99 11.11 -24.38
N SER A 268 -2.45 11.43 -25.55
CA SER A 268 -2.16 10.44 -26.56
C SER A 268 -0.94 9.62 -26.12
N ILE A 269 -0.90 8.36 -26.56
CA ILE A 269 0.29 7.51 -26.34
C ILE A 269 1.53 8.17 -26.95
N ASP A 270 1.38 8.91 -28.05
CA ASP A 270 2.48 9.59 -28.72
C ASP A 270 3.04 10.73 -27.85
N ASP A 271 2.17 11.50 -27.17
CA ASP A 271 2.59 12.52 -26.20
C ASP A 271 3.28 11.90 -24.98
N ALA A 272 2.76 10.76 -24.50
CA ALA A 272 3.40 10.01 -23.42
C ALA A 272 4.80 9.51 -23.83
N LEU A 273 4.98 9.07 -25.08
CA LEU A 273 6.26 8.60 -25.60
C LEU A 273 7.23 9.73 -26.00
N SER A 274 6.74 10.95 -26.17
CA SER A 274 7.58 12.12 -26.45
C SER A 274 8.43 12.58 -25.26
N GLN A 275 8.17 12.07 -24.05
CA GLN A 275 8.88 12.47 -22.85
C GLN A 275 10.35 12.04 -22.88
N THR A 276 11.19 12.85 -22.25
CA THR A 276 12.66 12.73 -22.33
C THR A 276 13.20 11.52 -21.58
N THR A 277 12.60 11.14 -20.45
CA THR A 277 13.09 10.03 -19.61
C THR A 277 12.14 8.83 -19.64
N PRO A 278 12.66 7.58 -19.55
CA PRO A 278 11.83 6.39 -19.48
C PRO A 278 10.84 6.42 -18.31
N TRP A 279 11.25 6.98 -17.16
CA TRP A 279 10.38 7.12 -15.99
C TRP A 279 9.18 8.04 -16.26
N LEU A 280 9.39 9.18 -16.94
CA LEU A 280 8.29 10.09 -17.31
C LEU A 280 7.37 9.46 -18.35
N ARG A 281 7.93 8.75 -19.35
CA ARG A 281 7.14 8.01 -20.35
C ARG A 281 6.24 6.99 -19.67
N LEU A 282 6.77 6.15 -18.78
CA LEU A 282 6.00 5.16 -18.04
C LEU A 282 4.97 5.78 -17.09
N THR A 283 5.28 6.92 -16.46
CA THR A 283 4.33 7.64 -15.60
C THR A 283 3.14 8.13 -16.41
N LYS A 284 3.35 8.72 -17.59
CA LYS A 284 2.28 9.16 -18.49
C LYS A 284 1.45 7.98 -19.00
N LEU A 285 2.10 6.89 -19.39
CA LEU A 285 1.38 5.66 -19.80
C LEU A 285 0.56 5.06 -18.65
N LEU A 286 1.05 5.09 -17.41
CA LEU A 286 0.28 4.70 -16.23
C LEU A 286 -0.98 5.58 -16.06
N LEU A 287 -0.88 6.89 -16.26
CA LEU A 287 -2.03 7.80 -16.14
C LEU A 287 -3.11 7.48 -17.18
N ILE A 288 -2.72 7.19 -18.42
CA ILE A 288 -3.64 6.73 -19.47
C ILE A 288 -4.35 5.44 -19.04
N VAL A 289 -3.60 4.45 -18.55
CA VAL A 289 -4.17 3.18 -18.06
C VAL A 289 -5.10 3.40 -16.88
N ARG A 290 -4.72 4.22 -15.91
CA ARG A 290 -5.53 4.54 -14.73
C ARG A 290 -6.84 5.21 -15.13
N ALA A 291 -6.79 6.25 -15.96
CA ALA A 291 -7.97 6.95 -16.43
C ALA A 291 -8.91 6.02 -17.23
N GLY A 292 -8.34 5.20 -18.12
CA GLY A 292 -9.10 4.22 -18.89
C GLY A 292 -9.77 3.17 -18.01
N SER A 293 -9.03 2.57 -17.07
CA SER A 293 -9.56 1.58 -16.12
C SER A 293 -10.69 2.17 -15.28
N LEU A 294 -10.53 3.39 -14.77
CA LEU A 294 -11.58 4.08 -14.00
C LEU A 294 -12.84 4.32 -14.86
N ALA A 295 -12.67 4.84 -16.09
CA ALA A 295 -13.80 5.10 -16.99
C ALA A 295 -14.60 3.82 -17.32
N LEU A 296 -13.90 2.71 -17.59
CA LEU A 296 -14.55 1.41 -17.81
C LEU A 296 -15.36 0.96 -16.59
N ARG A 297 -14.77 1.04 -15.39
CA ARG A 297 -15.42 0.64 -14.13
C ARG A 297 -16.66 1.48 -13.84
N SER A 298 -16.59 2.81 -14.00
CA SER A 298 -17.73 3.71 -13.78
C SER A 298 -18.91 3.41 -14.71
N ALA A 299 -18.66 2.91 -15.91
CA ALA A 299 -19.70 2.57 -16.88
C ALA A 299 -20.27 1.15 -16.78
N ASP A 300 -19.65 0.27 -15.99
CA ASP A 300 -20.14 -1.09 -15.73
C ASP A 300 -21.13 -1.14 -14.53
N GLY A 301 -21.56 0.02 -14.01
CA GLY A 301 -22.61 0.09 -12.98
C GLY A 301 -22.10 -0.02 -11.54
N HIS A 302 -20.79 0.01 -11.32
CA HIS A 302 -20.21 0.35 -10.02
C HIS A 302 -20.31 1.87 -9.82
N GLY A 303 -21.53 2.34 -9.53
CA GLY A 303 -21.91 3.75 -9.57
C GLY A 303 -21.02 4.67 -8.72
N LEU A 304 -20.62 5.79 -9.30
CA LEU A 304 -20.43 7.02 -8.54
C LEU A 304 -21.80 7.40 -7.95
N PRO A 305 -21.95 7.63 -6.64
CA PRO A 305 -23.16 8.26 -6.15
C PRO A 305 -23.21 9.66 -6.74
N THR A 306 -24.20 9.87 -7.61
CA THR A 306 -24.73 11.18 -7.95
C THR A 306 -24.87 12.00 -6.67
N LYS A 307 -24.16 13.14 -6.65
CA LYS A 307 -24.36 14.31 -5.80
C LYS A 307 -25.50 14.15 -4.78
N MET A 308 -25.17 14.02 -3.51
CA MET A 308 -26.05 14.52 -2.46
C MET A 308 -25.99 16.04 -2.51
N VAL A 309 -26.86 16.62 -3.34
CA VAL A 309 -27.37 17.96 -3.12
C VAL A 309 -28.30 17.85 -1.91
N GLN A 310 -27.89 18.48 -0.81
CA GLN A 310 -28.76 19.25 0.08
C GLN A 310 -27.91 20.21 0.90
#